data_AF-A0A357LE04-F1
#
_entry.id   AF-A0A357LE04-F1
#
_cell.length_a   1.000
_cell.length_b   1.000
_cell.length_c   1.000
_cell.angle_alpha   90.00
_cell.angle_beta   90.00
_cell.angle_gamma   90.00
#
_symmetry.space_group_name_H-M   'P 1'
#
loop_
_entity.id
_entity.type
_entity.pdbx_description
1 polymer ?
#
loop_
_entity_poly.entity_id
_entity_poly.type
_entity_poly.pdbx_seq_one_letter_code
_entity_poly.pdbx_strand_id
1 'polypeptide(L)'
;MKDMAGEDLRGINKRLPDLEKQIYMALIPKDADDTKNVILEIRAGTGGEEAALFAGDLFRMYKGFAAKMGWKLEVMETSESDLEGYKEIIAEVSG
;
A
#
# COMPACT_ATOMS: atom_id res chain seq x y z
N MET A 1 -12.73 26.49 35.41
CA MET A 1 -12.98 26.62 33.95
C MET A 1 -11.79 26.19 33.11
N LYS A 2 -10.58 26.73 33.29
CA LYS A 2 -9.39 26.34 32.51
C LYS A 2 -9.03 24.86 32.64
N ASP A 3 -9.10 24.31 33.85
CA ASP A 3 -8.76 22.90 34.09
C ASP A 3 -9.81 21.95 33.52
N MET A 4 -11.10 22.30 33.65
CA MET A 4 -12.21 21.55 33.02
C MET A 4 -12.06 21.52 31.49
N ALA A 5 -11.76 22.67 30.87
CA ALA A 5 -11.51 22.74 29.44
C ALA A 5 -10.28 21.90 29.01
N GLY A 6 -9.25 21.81 29.86
CA GLY A 6 -8.08 20.96 29.63
C GLY A 6 -8.41 19.46 29.72
N GLU A 7 -9.30 19.06 30.62
CA GLU A 7 -9.81 17.69 30.71
C GLU A 7 -10.66 17.30 29.50
N ASP A 8 -11.57 18.19 29.07
CA ASP A 8 -12.39 17.99 27.88
C ASP A 8 -11.52 17.85 26.63
N LEU A 9 -10.52 18.72 26.45
CA LEU A 9 -9.62 18.68 25.31
C LEU A 9 -8.82 17.37 25.25
N ARG A 10 -8.36 16.85 26.40
CA ARG A 10 -7.71 15.53 26.48
C ARG A 10 -8.66 14.40 26.08
N GLY A 11 -9.91 14.47 26.54
CA GLY A 11 -10.94 13.50 26.18
C GLY A 11 -11.26 13.50 24.68
N ILE A 12 -11.35 14.69 24.08
CA ILE A 12 -11.56 14.87 22.63
C ILE A 12 -10.38 14.32 21.84
N ASN A 13 -9.15 14.71 22.18
CA ASN A 13 -7.94 14.25 21.48
C ASN A 13 -7.77 12.72 21.54
N LYS A 14 -8.23 12.08 22.61
CA LYS A 14 -8.22 10.61 22.73
C LYS A 14 -9.24 9.95 21.81
N ARG A 15 -10.40 10.57 21.60
CA ARG A 15 -11.52 10.02 20.80
C ARG A 15 -11.44 10.36 19.32
N LEU A 16 -10.77 11.45 18.97
CA LEU A 16 -10.71 11.99 17.62
C LEU A 16 -10.17 10.96 16.59
N PRO A 17 -9.05 10.25 16.83
CA PRO A 17 -8.51 9.29 15.86
C PRO A 17 -9.47 8.12 15.56
N ASP A 18 -10.16 7.63 16.59
CA ASP A 18 -11.12 6.53 16.44
C ASP A 18 -12.36 6.98 15.65
N LEU A 19 -12.83 8.21 15.89
CA LEU A 19 -13.96 8.80 15.16
C LEU A 19 -13.59 9.08 13.69
N GLU A 20 -12.39 9.60 13.44
CA GLU A 20 -11.87 9.78 12.08
C GLU A 20 -11.82 8.44 11.34
N LYS A 21 -11.27 7.39 11.97
CA LYS A 21 -11.24 6.05 11.40
C LYS A 21 -12.64 5.52 11.09
N GLN A 22 -13.61 5.71 12.00
CA GLN A 22 -14.99 5.29 11.77
C GLN A 22 -15.62 6.00 10.57
N ILE A 23 -15.40 7.31 10.44
CA ILE A 23 -15.89 8.08 9.29
C ILE A 23 -15.24 7.58 8.00
N TYR A 24 -13.93 7.38 7.97
CA TYR A 24 -13.24 6.84 6.80
C TYR A 24 -13.82 5.50 6.36
N MET A 25 -13.99 4.55 7.29
CA MET A 25 -14.57 3.23 6.98
C MET A 25 -16.02 3.31 6.52
N ALA A 26 -16.81 4.26 7.04
CA ALA A 26 -18.20 4.46 6.62
C ALA A 26 -18.33 5.07 5.21
N LEU A 27 -17.32 5.83 4.78
CA LEU A 27 -17.27 6.45 3.45
C LEU A 27 -16.75 5.50 2.37
N ILE A 28 -16.08 4.41 2.74
CA ILE A 28 -15.65 3.37 1.81
C ILE A 28 -16.89 2.53 1.47
N PRO A 29 -17.40 2.59 0.23
CA PRO A 29 -18.44 1.66 -0.20
C PRO A 29 -17.88 0.25 -0.10
N LYS A 30 -18.65 -0.69 0.46
CA LYS A 30 -18.24 -2.10 0.50
C LYS A 30 -18.05 -2.59 -0.93
N ASP A 31 -16.81 -2.87 -1.31
CA ASP A 31 -16.52 -3.52 -2.58
C ASP A 31 -16.56 -5.04 -2.38
N ALA A 32 -17.18 -5.75 -3.32
CA ALA A 32 -17.19 -7.21 -3.31
C ALA A 32 -15.77 -7.79 -3.45
N ASP A 33 -14.83 -6.99 -3.96
CA ASP A 33 -13.46 -7.37 -4.22
C ASP A 33 -12.48 -7.00 -3.08
N ASP A 34 -12.93 -6.29 -2.04
CA ASP A 34 -12.09 -5.83 -0.90
C ASP A 34 -11.36 -6.97 -0.15
N THR A 35 -11.84 -8.21 -0.29
CA THR A 35 -11.31 -9.40 0.40
C THR A 35 -10.57 -10.36 -0.53
N LYS A 36 -10.41 -10.00 -1.80
CA LYS A 36 -9.78 -10.86 -2.80
C LYS A 36 -8.28 -10.62 -2.88
N ASN A 37 -7.56 -11.66 -3.28
CA ASN A 37 -6.17 -11.53 -3.72
C ASN A 37 -6.10 -10.58 -4.92
N VAL A 38 -4.94 -9.96 -5.10
CA VAL A 38 -4.71 -9.00 -6.19
C VAL A 38 -3.48 -9.38 -7.01
N ILE A 39 -3.51 -9.03 -8.29
CA ILE A 39 -2.32 -9.07 -9.15
C ILE A 39 -1.70 -7.67 -9.17
N LEU A 40 -0.42 -7.60 -8.80
CA LEU A 40 0.41 -6.41 -8.88
C LEU A 40 1.24 -6.47 -10.16
N GLU A 41 0.91 -5.63 -11.13
CA GLU A 41 1.67 -5.45 -12.36
C GLU A 41 2.46 -4.13 -12.30
N ILE A 42 3.78 -4.21 -12.40
CA ILE A 42 4.66 -3.04 -12.48
C ILE A 42 5.36 -3.07 -13.83
N ARG A 43 5.14 -2.03 -14.64
CA ARG A 43 5.69 -1.90 -16.00
C ARG A 43 6.54 -0.63 -16.09
N ALA A 44 7.71 -0.74 -16.71
CA ALA A 44 8.57 0.41 -16.97
C ALA A 44 7.87 1.36 -17.97
N GLY A 45 7.77 2.63 -17.59
CA GLY A 45 7.20 3.69 -18.43
C GLY A 45 8.23 4.33 -19.35
N THR A 46 8.07 5.63 -19.62
CA THR A 46 9.06 6.42 -20.33
C THR A 46 10.32 6.59 -19.50
N GLY A 47 11.50 6.62 -20.14
CA GLY A 47 12.78 6.77 -19.45
C GLY A 47 13.68 5.54 -19.52
N GLY A 48 13.39 4.56 -20.39
CA GLY A 48 14.31 3.48 -20.72
C GLY A 48 14.82 2.72 -19.49
N GLU A 49 16.14 2.69 -19.31
CA GLU A 49 16.79 1.95 -18.23
C GLU A 49 16.48 2.52 -16.84
N GLU A 50 16.38 3.84 -16.69
CA GLU A 50 16.00 4.46 -15.41
C GLU A 50 14.58 4.06 -14.99
N ALA A 51 13.67 3.90 -15.95
CA ALA A 51 12.32 3.43 -15.68
C ALA A 51 12.30 1.95 -15.27
N ALA A 52 13.16 1.11 -15.86
CA ALA A 52 13.27 -0.30 -15.49
C ALA A 52 13.88 -0.49 -14.09
N LEU A 53 14.90 0.30 -13.75
CA LEU A 53 15.45 0.36 -12.40
C LEU A 53 14.38 0.73 -11.38
N PHE A 54 13.60 1.78 -11.67
CA PHE A 54 12.54 2.23 -10.77
C PHE A 54 11.41 1.19 -10.62
N ALA A 55 11.07 0.45 -11.67
CA ALA A 55 10.14 -0.68 -11.57
C ALA A 55 10.65 -1.74 -10.56
N GLY A 56 11.96 -2.00 -10.56
CA GLY A 56 12.59 -2.87 -9.55
C GLY A 56 12.54 -2.31 -8.13
N ASP A 57 12.73 -1.01 -7.96
CA ASP A 57 12.61 -0.34 -6.65
C ASP A 57 11.17 -0.40 -6.12
N LEU A 58 10.17 -0.14 -6.96
CA LEU A 58 8.76 -0.28 -6.61
C LEU A 58 8.43 -1.71 -6.20
N PHE A 59 8.89 -2.70 -6.97
CA PHE A 59 8.68 -4.10 -6.62
C PHE A 59 9.29 -4.43 -5.25
N ARG A 60 10.53 -3.98 -5.00
CA ARG A 60 11.21 -4.19 -3.71
C ARG A 60 10.45 -3.52 -2.56
N MET A 61 9.94 -2.30 -2.78
CA MET A 61 9.11 -1.57 -1.82
C MET A 61 7.84 -2.34 -1.49
N TYR A 62 7.07 -2.77 -2.50
CA TYR A 62 5.82 -3.50 -2.30
C TYR A 62 6.04 -4.89 -1.69
N LYS A 63 7.12 -5.59 -2.05
CA LYS A 63 7.53 -6.83 -1.39
C LYS A 63 7.80 -6.63 0.10
N GLY A 64 8.49 -5.55 0.46
CA GLY A 64 8.71 -5.18 1.86
C GLY A 64 7.42 -4.79 2.58
N PHE A 65 6.51 -4.10 1.91
CA PHE A 65 5.21 -3.72 2.47
C PHE A 65 4.31 -4.94 2.71
N ALA A 66 4.18 -5.83 1.72
CA ALA A 66 3.44 -7.09 1.85
C ALA A 66 3.95 -7.90 3.04
N ALA A 67 5.27 -8.05 3.20
CA ALA A 67 5.86 -8.72 4.35
C ALA A 67 5.50 -8.07 5.70
N LYS A 68 5.47 -6.73 5.78
CA LYS A 68 5.06 -6.00 7.00
C LYS A 68 3.58 -6.20 7.34
N MET A 69 2.73 -6.35 6.31
CA MET A 69 1.30 -6.61 6.46
C MET A 69 0.98 -8.09 6.70
N GLY A 70 1.97 -8.98 6.61
CA GLY A 70 1.77 -10.43 6.74
C GLY A 70 1.22 -11.08 5.46
N TRP A 71 1.22 -10.37 4.33
CA TRP A 71 0.77 -10.87 3.04
C TRP A 71 1.88 -11.65 2.33
N LYS A 72 1.46 -12.67 1.57
CA LYS A 72 2.31 -13.45 0.69
C LYS A 72 2.36 -12.76 -0.68
N LEU A 73 3.57 -12.57 -1.21
CA LEU A 73 3.79 -12.03 -2.55
C LEU A 73 4.57 -13.07 -3.37
N GLU A 74 3.98 -13.53 -4.47
CA GLU A 74 4.56 -14.54 -5.38
C GLU A 74 4.72 -13.95 -6.79
N VAL A 75 5.94 -14.02 -7.32
CA VAL A 75 6.22 -13.55 -8.68
C VAL A 75 5.70 -14.57 -9.68
N MET A 76 4.89 -14.11 -10.62
CA MET A 76 4.26 -14.92 -11.67
C MET A 76 5.03 -14.82 -12.98
N GLU A 77 5.40 -13.60 -13.37
CA GLU A 77 6.09 -13.31 -14.63
C GLU A 77 7.04 -12.13 -14.46
N THR A 78 8.17 -12.17 -15.17
CA THR A 78 9.17 -11.10 -15.20
C THR A 78 9.74 -10.93 -16.59
N SER A 79 9.91 -9.69 -17.00
CA SER A 79 10.70 -9.26 -18.15
C SER A 79 11.80 -8.33 -17.65
N GLU A 80 13.03 -8.82 -17.65
CA GLU A 80 14.20 -8.05 -17.19
C GLU A 80 14.61 -7.01 -18.24
N SER A 81 15.23 -5.91 -17.80
CA SER A 81 15.91 -5.02 -18.73
C SER A 81 17.26 -5.61 -19.16
N ASP A 82 17.88 -5.03 -20.19
CA ASP A 82 19.17 -5.52 -20.69
C ASP A 82 20.33 -5.20 -19.70
N LEU A 83 20.07 -4.37 -18.68
CA LEU A 83 21.01 -3.96 -17.64
C LEU A 83 20.53 -4.40 -16.25
N GLU A 84 19.70 -3.58 -15.59
CA GLU A 84 19.26 -3.80 -14.21
C GLU A 84 17.82 -3.30 -14.04
N GLY A 85 17.03 -4.04 -13.26
CA GLY A 85 15.61 -3.76 -13.06
C GLY A 85 14.71 -4.56 -14.00
N TYR A 86 13.46 -4.12 -14.13
CA TYR A 86 12.43 -4.86 -14.85
C TYR A 86 11.74 -3.97 -15.88
N LYS A 87 11.66 -4.43 -17.14
CA LYS A 87 10.70 -3.90 -18.11
C LYS A 87 9.26 -4.19 -17.64
N GLU A 88 9.05 -5.37 -17.04
CA GLU A 88 7.80 -5.78 -16.44
C GLU A 88 8.01 -6.78 -15.30
N ILE A 89 7.22 -6.67 -14.24
CA ILE A 89 7.11 -7.69 -13.20
C ILE A 89 5.66 -7.82 -12.74
N ILE A 90 5.17 -9.05 -12.72
CA ILE A 90 3.81 -9.43 -12.34
C ILE A 90 3.90 -10.34 -11.13
N ALA A 91 3.17 -10.01 -10.06
CA ALA A 91 3.12 -10.80 -8.85
C ALA A 91 1.70 -10.93 -8.31
N GLU A 92 1.36 -12.09 -7.75
CA GLU A 92 0.15 -12.27 -6.96
C GLU A 92 0.45 -11.87 -5.50
N VAL A 93 -0.46 -11.08 -4.91
CA VAL A 93 -0.47 -10.74 -3.49
C VAL A 93 -1.70 -11.39 -2.84
N SER A 94 -1.48 -12.21 -1.81
CA SER A 94 -2.52 -12.94 -1.10
C SER A 94 -2.37 -12.81 0.42
N GLY A 95 -3.51 -12.72 1.13
CA GLY A 95 -3.56 -12.65 2.59
C GLY A 95 -4.67 -11.76 3.12
#